data_AF-A0A496B849-F1
#
_entry.id   AF-A0A496B849-F1
#
_cell.length_a   1.000
_cell.length_b   1.000
_cell.length_c   1.000
_cell.angle_alpha   90.00
_cell.angle_beta   90.00
_cell.angle_gamma   90.00
#
_symmetry.space_group_name_H-M   'P 1'
#
loop_
_entity.id
_entity.type
_entity.pdbx_description
1 polymer ?
#
loop_
_entity_poly.entity_id
_entity_poly.type
_entity_poly.pdbx_seq_one_letter_code
_entity_poly.pdbx_strand_id
1 'polypeptide(L)'
;MLRHVFNEFDKNSKLQILLAEVSKQRSKPSHGVRDAAKESNAFEDFRNDLEIAVEVYEKLLELMESEFNISSEHELRRHDMIDFLPQTDGEVHPKSSTRQATRMVGKTIEKVWYGKRKEIEGVQQCEVLFIEFTNGEILAIDTVSNIVDMLDETDMKPDELRVEFGLKWVSAPSNKAAS
;
A
#
# COMPACT_ATOMS: atom_id res chain seq x y z
N MET A 1 24.14 3.21 12.25
CA MET A 1 22.72 2.80 12.14
C MET A 1 22.52 1.34 11.73
N LEU A 2 23.34 0.75 10.85
CA LEU A 2 23.16 -0.66 10.42
C LEU A 2 23.51 -1.75 11.47
N ARG A 3 24.14 -1.42 12.60
CA ARG A 3 24.54 -2.41 13.62
C ARG A 3 23.37 -3.01 14.42
N HIS A 4 22.18 -2.41 14.40
CA HIS A 4 21.05 -2.89 15.19
C HIS A 4 20.07 -3.78 14.42
N VAL A 5 20.21 -3.89 13.09
CA VAL A 5 19.32 -4.73 12.26
C VAL A 5 19.80 -6.18 12.21
N PHE A 6 21.08 -6.45 12.49
CA PHE A 6 21.71 -7.78 12.28
C PHE A 6 22.12 -8.50 13.57
N ASN A 7 21.46 -8.22 14.71
CA ASN A 7 21.80 -8.88 15.98
C ASN A 7 21.41 -10.36 16.05
N GLU A 8 20.61 -10.86 15.10
CA GLU A 8 20.19 -12.26 15.02
C GLU A 8 21.14 -13.16 14.22
N PHE A 9 22.15 -12.59 13.54
CA PHE A 9 23.14 -13.43 12.88
C PHE A 9 24.11 -14.00 13.92
N ASP A 10 24.12 -15.32 14.01
CA ASP A 10 25.05 -16.12 14.80
C ASP A 10 26.46 -15.48 14.74
N LYS A 11 27.12 -15.34 15.89
CA LYS A 11 28.48 -14.80 15.98
C LYS A 11 29.48 -15.64 15.17
N ASN A 12 29.09 -16.86 14.78
CA ASN A 12 29.83 -17.73 13.89
C ASN A 12 29.37 -17.69 12.42
N SER A 13 28.44 -16.81 12.05
CA SER A 13 28.01 -16.66 10.66
C SER A 13 29.18 -16.22 9.79
N LYS A 14 29.26 -16.77 8.57
CA LYS A 14 30.26 -16.39 7.55
C LYS A 14 30.34 -14.87 7.38
N LEU A 15 29.21 -14.17 7.49
CA LEU A 15 29.12 -12.72 7.38
C LEU A 15 29.89 -12.00 8.51
N GLN A 16 29.74 -12.41 9.78
CA GLN A 16 30.49 -11.78 10.88
C GLN A 16 31.99 -12.07 10.80
N ILE A 17 32.38 -13.27 10.37
CA ILE A 17 33.78 -13.64 10.13
C ILE A 17 34.39 -12.75 9.04
N LEU A 18 33.67 -12.55 7.93
CA LEU A 18 34.11 -11.68 6.84
C LEU A 18 34.20 -10.21 7.27
N LEU A 19 33.21 -9.71 8.03
CA LEU A 19 33.24 -8.34 8.56
C LEU A 19 34.39 -8.11 9.56
N ALA A 20 34.67 -9.10 10.40
CA ALA A 20 35.81 -9.06 11.33
C ALA A 20 37.15 -9.04 10.57
N GLU A 21 37.30 -9.83 9.51
CA GLU A 21 38.50 -9.85 8.67
C GLU A 21 38.68 -8.52 7.93
N VAL A 22 37.62 -7.94 7.36
CA VAL A 22 37.67 -6.61 6.74
C VAL A 22 38.09 -5.53 7.75
N SER A 23 37.55 -5.58 8.97
CA SER A 23 37.94 -4.66 10.04
C SER A 23 39.41 -4.84 10.43
N LYS A 24 39.91 -6.07 10.50
CA LYS A 24 41.30 -6.41 10.80
C LYS A 24 42.27 -5.95 9.70
N GLN A 25 41.87 -6.02 8.44
CA GLN A 25 42.63 -5.49 7.30
C GLN A 25 42.63 -3.96 7.28
N ARG A 26 41.53 -3.30 7.69
CA ARG A 26 41.46 -1.84 7.85
C ARG A 26 42.32 -1.32 9.00
N SER A 27 42.49 -2.09 10.07
CA SER A 27 43.32 -1.72 11.22
C SER A 27 44.81 -2.02 11.04
N LYS A 28 45.23 -2.60 9.91
CA LYS A 28 46.65 -2.80 9.63
C LYS A 28 47.33 -1.44 9.38
N PRO A 29 48.41 -1.11 10.12
CA PRO A 29 49.17 0.12 9.89
C PRO A 29 49.66 0.19 8.44
N SER A 30 49.62 1.37 7.85
CA SER A 30 50.02 1.67 6.45
C SER A 30 51.51 1.44 6.14
N HIS A 31 52.29 0.91 7.09
CA HIS A 31 53.74 0.75 7.01
C HIS A 31 54.21 -0.71 6.86
N GLY A 32 53.29 -1.67 6.71
CA GLY A 32 53.61 -3.04 6.34
C GLY A 32 53.37 -3.29 4.85
N VAL A 33 54.24 -4.10 4.22
CA VAL A 33 54.03 -4.61 2.86
C VAL A 33 52.68 -5.32 2.84
N ARG A 34 51.69 -4.74 2.15
CA ARG A 34 50.41 -5.41 1.91
C ARG A 34 50.69 -6.62 1.02
N ASP A 35 50.17 -7.79 1.41
CA ASP A 35 50.15 -8.94 0.52
C ASP A 35 49.52 -8.52 -0.81
N ALA A 36 50.12 -8.98 -1.92
CA ALA A 36 49.61 -8.66 -3.25
C ALA A 36 48.12 -9.05 -3.31
N ALA A 37 47.28 -8.12 -3.76
CA ALA A 37 45.88 -8.41 -3.98
C ALA A 37 45.77 -9.62 -4.92
N LYS A 38 45.08 -10.67 -4.47
CA LYS A 38 44.77 -11.79 -5.37
C LYS A 38 43.77 -11.27 -6.39
N GLU A 39 44.06 -11.53 -7.67
CA GLU A 39 43.07 -11.34 -8.71
C GLU A 39 41.83 -12.16 -8.36
N SER A 40 40.68 -11.51 -8.37
CA SER A 40 39.39 -12.14 -8.14
C SER A 40 38.39 -11.50 -9.09
N ASN A 41 37.47 -12.30 -9.61
CA ASN A 41 36.46 -11.81 -10.54
C ASN A 41 35.22 -11.31 -9.77
N ALA A 42 35.45 -10.39 -8.84
CA ALA A 42 34.45 -9.95 -7.86
C ALA A 42 33.14 -9.45 -8.50
N PHE A 43 33.20 -8.89 -9.70
CA PHE A 43 32.00 -8.47 -10.45
C PHE A 43 31.20 -9.65 -11.01
N GLU A 44 31.88 -10.71 -11.45
CA GLU A 44 31.23 -11.95 -11.89
C GLU A 44 30.60 -12.67 -10.71
N ASP A 45 31.32 -12.80 -9.59
CA ASP A 45 30.81 -13.41 -8.37
C ASP A 45 29.58 -12.65 -7.86
N PHE A 46 29.64 -11.32 -7.82
CA PHE A 46 28.51 -10.48 -7.45
C PHE A 46 27.30 -10.63 -8.40
N ARG A 47 27.54 -10.71 -9.71
CA ARG A 47 26.46 -10.93 -10.69
C ARG A 47 25.80 -12.28 -10.44
N ASN A 48 26.58 -13.34 -10.26
CA ASN A 48 26.06 -14.68 -10.02
C ASN A 48 25.28 -14.75 -8.70
N ASP A 49 25.77 -14.09 -7.64
CA ASP A 49 25.06 -13.98 -6.37
C ASP A 49 23.72 -13.24 -6.53
N LEU A 50 23.67 -12.19 -7.34
CA LEU A 50 22.43 -11.48 -7.66
C LEU A 50 21.45 -12.35 -8.46
N GLU A 51 21.92 -13.08 -9.45
CA GLU A 51 21.09 -14.01 -10.24
C GLU A 51 20.45 -15.07 -9.33
N ILE A 52 21.24 -15.69 -8.46
CA ILE A 52 20.73 -16.67 -7.47
C ILE A 52 19.72 -16.00 -6.54
N ALA A 53 19.98 -14.78 -6.07
CA ALA A 53 19.05 -14.08 -5.20
C ALA A 53 17.70 -13.84 -5.87
N VAL A 54 17.69 -13.40 -7.14
CA VAL A 54 16.45 -13.21 -7.92
C VAL A 54 15.69 -14.52 -8.06
N GLU A 55 16.35 -15.61 -8.47
CA GLU A 55 15.70 -16.92 -8.59
C GLU A 55 15.07 -17.42 -7.27
N VAL A 56 15.73 -17.17 -6.15
CA VAL A 56 15.21 -17.54 -4.83
C VAL A 56 13.97 -16.74 -4.49
N TYR A 57 13.95 -15.44 -4.80
CA TYR A 57 12.77 -14.59 -4.57
C TYR A 57 11.59 -15.00 -5.45
N GLU A 58 11.83 -15.34 -6.71
CA GLU A 58 10.78 -15.84 -7.62
C GLU A 58 10.15 -17.13 -7.06
N LYS A 59 10.96 -18.10 -6.65
CA LYS A 59 10.46 -19.35 -6.05
C LYS A 59 9.72 -19.13 -4.73
N LEU A 60 10.18 -18.18 -3.91
CA LEU A 60 9.49 -17.81 -2.68
C LEU A 60 8.12 -17.19 -2.98
N LEU A 61 8.04 -16.34 -4.01
CA LEU A 61 6.78 -15.73 -4.45
C LEU A 61 5.81 -16.80 -4.94
N GLU A 62 6.24 -17.71 -5.81
CA GLU A 62 5.43 -18.84 -6.30
C GLU A 62 4.92 -19.73 -5.14
N LEU A 63 5.78 -19.99 -4.15
CA LEU A 63 5.39 -20.74 -2.95
C LEU A 63 4.31 -19.99 -2.17
N MET A 64 4.44 -18.67 -1.97
CA MET A 64 3.43 -17.88 -1.28
C MET A 64 2.11 -17.83 -2.06
N GLU A 65 2.16 -17.62 -3.37
CA GLU A 65 0.97 -17.61 -4.23
C GLU A 65 0.20 -18.93 -4.16
N SER A 66 0.90 -20.05 -4.22
CA SER A 66 0.29 -21.38 -4.12
C SER A 66 -0.23 -21.71 -2.73
N GLU A 67 0.54 -21.43 -1.67
CA GLU A 67 0.15 -21.74 -0.28
C GLU A 67 -1.08 -20.94 0.17
N PHE A 68 -1.15 -19.66 -0.21
CA PHE A 68 -2.25 -18.78 0.17
C PHE A 68 -3.37 -18.70 -0.89
N ASN A 69 -3.19 -19.37 -2.03
CA ASN A 69 -4.08 -19.29 -3.20
C ASN A 69 -4.34 -17.83 -3.62
N ILE A 70 -3.27 -17.03 -3.67
CA ILE A 70 -3.30 -15.61 -4.02
C ILE A 70 -2.54 -15.35 -5.33
N SER A 71 -2.87 -14.26 -6.00
CA SER A 71 -2.07 -13.69 -7.09
C SER A 71 -1.40 -12.42 -6.60
N SER A 72 -0.06 -12.42 -6.54
CA SER A 72 0.72 -11.27 -6.09
C SER A 72 0.50 -10.03 -6.95
N GLU A 73 0.41 -10.21 -8.26
CA GLU A 73 0.09 -9.12 -9.21
C GLU A 73 -1.30 -8.54 -8.93
N HIS A 74 -2.30 -9.40 -8.67
CA HIS A 74 -3.63 -8.95 -8.30
C HIS A 74 -3.63 -8.19 -6.97
N GLU A 75 -2.97 -8.72 -5.95
CA GLU A 75 -2.91 -8.08 -4.62
C GLU A 75 -2.17 -6.74 -4.66
N LEU A 76 -1.12 -6.62 -5.49
CA LEU A 76 -0.43 -5.36 -5.70
C LEU A 76 -1.35 -4.32 -6.36
N ARG A 77 -2.05 -4.69 -7.44
CA ARG A 77 -3.03 -3.79 -8.08
C ARG A 77 -4.14 -3.39 -7.11
N ARG A 78 -4.66 -4.34 -6.33
CA ARG A 78 -5.67 -4.07 -5.31
C ARG A 78 -5.14 -3.08 -4.26
N HIS A 79 -3.92 -3.28 -3.79
CA HIS A 79 -3.26 -2.38 -2.85
C HIS A 79 -3.16 -0.96 -3.41
N ASP A 80 -2.68 -0.81 -4.65
CA ASP A 80 -2.62 0.48 -5.33
C ASP A 80 -4.01 1.14 -5.42
N MET A 81 -5.05 0.37 -5.77
CA MET A 81 -6.42 0.87 -5.85
C MET A 81 -6.97 1.35 -4.50
N ILE A 82 -6.61 0.67 -3.40
CA ILE A 82 -6.96 1.09 -2.04
C ILE A 82 -6.31 2.44 -1.72
N ASP A 83 -5.05 2.64 -2.10
CA ASP A 83 -4.34 3.90 -1.89
C ASP A 83 -4.96 5.07 -2.65
N PHE A 84 -5.62 4.80 -3.78
CA PHE A 84 -6.38 5.79 -4.55
C PHE A 84 -7.79 6.04 -4.04
N LEU A 85 -8.27 5.34 -3.00
CA LEU A 85 -9.56 5.64 -2.39
C LEU A 85 -9.55 7.04 -1.77
N PRO A 86 -10.70 7.74 -1.71
CA PRO A 86 -10.75 9.07 -1.11
C PRO A 86 -10.34 8.99 0.36
N GLN A 87 -9.50 9.91 0.81
CA GLN A 87 -9.22 10.05 2.23
C GLN A 87 -10.34 10.85 2.89
N THR A 88 -10.62 10.53 4.16
CA THR A 88 -11.62 11.27 4.94
C THR A 88 -10.97 12.01 6.10
N ASP A 89 -11.43 13.23 6.34
CA ASP A 89 -11.01 14.08 7.45
C ASP A 89 -12.24 14.82 7.99
N GLY A 90 -12.71 14.41 9.16
CA GLY A 90 -13.86 15.01 9.84
C GLY A 90 -15.18 14.24 9.70
N GLU A 91 -16.11 14.59 10.59
CA GLU A 91 -17.41 13.95 10.69
C GLU A 91 -18.42 14.49 9.68
N VAL A 92 -19.25 13.59 9.19
CA VAL A 92 -20.39 13.92 8.34
C VAL A 92 -21.54 14.48 9.18
N HIS A 93 -22.34 15.38 8.61
CA HIS A 93 -23.46 16.00 9.31
C HIS A 93 -24.42 14.93 9.90
N PRO A 94 -24.89 15.06 11.16
CA PRO A 94 -25.66 14.01 11.85
C PRO A 94 -26.94 13.55 11.14
N LYS A 95 -27.50 14.38 10.26
CA LYS A 95 -28.74 14.12 9.50
C LYS A 95 -28.48 13.68 8.04
N SER A 96 -27.24 13.46 7.62
CA SER A 96 -26.96 13.05 6.25
C SER A 96 -27.56 11.68 5.94
N SER A 97 -27.97 11.48 4.68
CA SER A 97 -28.36 10.18 4.15
C SER A 97 -27.21 9.17 4.24
N THR A 98 -25.97 9.65 4.10
CA THR A 98 -24.73 8.89 4.24
C THR A 98 -24.63 8.16 5.59
N ARG A 99 -25.08 8.77 6.68
CA ARG A 99 -25.12 8.12 8.00
C ARG A 99 -26.14 6.99 8.07
N GLN A 100 -27.25 7.10 7.35
CA GLN A 100 -28.29 6.06 7.31
C GLN A 100 -27.84 4.81 6.56
N ALA A 101 -26.86 4.94 5.65
CA ALA A 101 -26.31 3.83 4.88
C ALA A 101 -25.67 2.73 5.75
N THR A 102 -25.31 3.02 7.00
CA THR A 102 -24.87 1.99 7.97
C THR A 102 -25.89 0.88 8.20
N ARG A 103 -27.18 1.14 7.93
CA ARG A 103 -28.25 0.13 7.98
C ARG A 103 -28.19 -0.90 6.86
N MET A 104 -27.34 -0.70 5.85
CA MET A 104 -27.15 -1.62 4.73
C MET A 104 -26.31 -2.85 5.13
N VAL A 105 -25.57 -2.79 6.26
CA VAL A 105 -24.79 -3.92 6.79
C VAL A 105 -25.70 -5.13 7.00
N GLY A 106 -25.28 -6.28 6.50
CA GLY A 106 -26.12 -7.48 6.46
C GLY A 106 -25.46 -8.64 5.73
N LYS A 107 -26.24 -9.37 4.94
CA LYS A 107 -25.79 -10.65 4.32
C LYS A 107 -24.65 -10.48 3.30
N THR A 108 -24.64 -9.39 2.55
CA THR A 108 -23.70 -9.15 1.44
C THR A 108 -22.74 -8.01 1.73
N ILE A 109 -23.10 -7.14 2.68
CA ILE A 109 -22.32 -5.96 3.08
C ILE A 109 -21.77 -6.23 4.47
N GLU A 110 -20.45 -6.31 4.55
CA GLU A 110 -19.72 -6.56 5.79
C GLU A 110 -19.60 -5.28 6.62
N LYS A 111 -19.29 -4.16 5.95
CA LYS A 111 -19.02 -2.90 6.63
C LYS A 111 -19.40 -1.71 5.78
N VAL A 112 -19.91 -0.68 6.44
CA VAL A 112 -20.16 0.64 5.85
C VAL A 112 -19.52 1.69 6.73
N TRP A 113 -18.73 2.58 6.14
CA TRP A 113 -18.18 3.75 6.83
C TRP A 113 -18.25 4.97 5.95
N TYR A 114 -18.10 6.14 6.55
CA TYR A 114 -18.28 7.41 5.86
C TYR A 114 -17.47 8.50 6.54
N GLY A 115 -17.22 9.58 5.81
CA GLY A 115 -16.50 10.74 6.30
C GLY A 115 -16.63 11.92 5.35
N LYS A 116 -16.20 13.09 5.78
CA LYS A 116 -15.97 14.20 4.84
C LYS A 116 -14.69 13.94 4.07
N ARG A 117 -14.71 14.10 2.75
CA ARG A 117 -13.52 14.00 1.92
C ARG A 117 -12.48 15.00 2.40
N LYS A 118 -11.24 14.56 2.58
CA LYS A 118 -10.11 15.45 2.82
C LYS A 118 -10.03 16.47 1.70
N GLU A 119 -9.87 17.73 2.06
CA GLU A 119 -9.86 18.84 1.12
C GLU A 119 -8.73 18.68 0.09
N ILE A 120 -9.07 18.90 -1.17
CA ILE A 120 -8.14 18.96 -2.28
C ILE A 120 -8.34 20.35 -2.89
N GLU A 121 -7.25 21.11 -3.05
CA GLU A 121 -7.31 22.47 -3.58
C GLU A 121 -8.05 22.50 -4.92
N GLY A 122 -9.09 23.34 -5.02
CA GLY A 122 -9.94 23.46 -6.20
C GLY A 122 -11.04 22.40 -6.34
N VAL A 123 -11.22 21.50 -5.37
CA VAL A 123 -12.32 20.51 -5.35
C VAL A 123 -13.25 20.80 -4.18
N GLN A 124 -14.54 20.91 -4.47
CA GLN A 124 -15.57 21.19 -3.47
C GLN A 124 -15.62 20.09 -2.39
N GLN A 125 -15.93 20.47 -1.14
CA GLN A 125 -16.06 19.49 -0.05
C GLN A 125 -17.20 18.49 -0.35
N CYS A 126 -16.88 17.20 -0.21
CA CYS A 126 -17.76 16.10 -0.55
C CYS A 126 -17.94 15.18 0.66
N GLU A 127 -19.13 14.60 0.81
CA GLU A 127 -19.30 13.43 1.66
C GLU A 127 -18.85 12.19 0.90
N VAL A 128 -18.17 11.27 1.58
CA VAL A 128 -17.75 9.98 1.01
C VAL A 128 -18.39 8.86 1.81
N LEU A 129 -18.97 7.91 1.09
CA LEU A 129 -19.48 6.64 1.59
C LEU A 129 -18.57 5.51 1.11
N PHE A 130 -18.26 4.57 1.99
CA PHE A 130 -17.55 3.36 1.65
C PHE A 130 -18.37 2.15 2.06
N ILE A 131 -18.43 1.18 1.17
CA ILE A 131 -19.15 -0.08 1.33
C ILE A 131 -18.13 -1.19 1.09
N GLU A 132 -17.87 -1.99 2.11
CA GLU A 132 -17.09 -3.23 2.01
C GLU A 132 -18.06 -4.42 1.99
N PHE A 133 -17.94 -5.22 0.95
CA PHE A 133 -18.74 -6.42 0.75
C PHE A 133 -18.08 -7.62 1.45
N THR A 134 -18.86 -8.65 1.74
CA THR A 134 -18.39 -9.86 2.45
C THR A 134 -17.32 -10.66 1.68
N ASN A 135 -17.22 -10.45 0.37
CA ASN A 135 -16.16 -11.00 -0.47
C ASN A 135 -14.86 -10.14 -0.44
N GLY A 136 -14.86 -9.01 0.26
CA GLY A 136 -13.74 -8.08 0.37
C GLY A 136 -13.68 -7.00 -0.73
N GLU A 137 -14.66 -6.95 -1.64
CA GLU A 137 -14.79 -5.81 -2.56
C GLU A 137 -15.07 -4.52 -1.79
N ILE A 138 -14.60 -3.40 -2.32
CA ILE A 138 -14.87 -2.08 -1.74
C ILE A 138 -15.42 -1.16 -2.82
N LEU A 139 -16.58 -0.57 -2.56
CA LEU A 139 -17.12 0.55 -3.32
C LEU A 139 -17.00 1.82 -2.50
N ALA A 140 -16.28 2.81 -3.01
CA ALA A 140 -16.32 4.18 -2.51
C ALA A 140 -17.18 5.04 -3.43
N ILE A 141 -18.06 5.83 -2.82
CA ILE A 141 -18.95 6.77 -3.48
C ILE A 141 -18.66 8.17 -2.92
N ASP A 142 -18.14 9.07 -3.73
CA ASP A 142 -17.96 10.47 -3.39
C ASP A 142 -19.07 11.34 -4.01
N THR A 143 -19.71 12.16 -3.18
CA THR A 143 -20.80 13.05 -3.63
C THR A 143 -20.28 14.46 -3.76
N VAL A 144 -20.21 14.97 -4.98
CA VAL A 144 -19.87 16.37 -5.30
C VAL A 144 -21.17 17.12 -5.55
N SER A 145 -21.38 18.25 -4.89
CA SER A 145 -22.57 19.07 -5.14
C SER A 145 -22.23 20.54 -5.07
N ASN A 146 -22.74 21.32 -6.03
CA ASN A 146 -22.59 22.78 -6.04
C ASN A 146 -23.47 23.50 -5.00
N ILE A 147 -24.23 22.77 -4.17
CA ILE A 147 -25.22 23.34 -3.25
C ILE A 147 -24.62 24.35 -2.27
N VAL A 148 -23.33 24.23 -1.93
CA VAL A 148 -22.65 25.17 -1.02
C VAL A 148 -22.41 26.51 -1.71
N ASP A 149 -22.04 26.51 -3.00
CA ASP A 149 -21.89 27.73 -3.79
C ASP A 149 -23.26 28.40 -4.02
N MET A 150 -24.33 27.60 -3.99
CA MET A 150 -25.70 28.05 -4.19
C MET A 150 -26.35 28.67 -2.94
N LEU A 151 -25.77 28.50 -1.75
CA LEU A 151 -26.36 29.06 -0.50
C LEU A 151 -26.23 30.59 -0.39
N ASP A 152 -25.31 31.19 -1.15
CA ASP A 152 -25.08 32.64 -1.18
C ASP A 152 -25.88 33.36 -2.29
N GLU A 153 -26.56 32.63 -3.19
CA GLU A 153 -27.39 33.20 -4.27
C GLU A 153 -28.90 33.08 -3.96
N THR A 154 -29.60 34.22 -3.89
CA THR A 154 -30.99 34.30 -3.39
C THR A 154 -32.08 33.95 -4.41
N ASP A 155 -31.75 33.71 -5.69
CA ASP A 155 -32.76 33.72 -6.78
C ASP A 155 -32.54 32.61 -7.82
N MET A 156 -32.41 31.37 -7.35
CA MET A 156 -31.95 30.25 -8.17
C MET A 156 -33.09 29.37 -8.73
N LYS A 157 -32.89 28.86 -9.95
CA LYS A 157 -33.83 27.93 -10.59
C LYS A 157 -33.50 26.48 -10.20
N PRO A 158 -34.51 25.60 -10.04
CA PRO A 158 -34.28 24.19 -9.70
C PRO A 158 -33.31 23.45 -10.62
N ASP A 159 -33.20 23.87 -11.88
CA ASP A 159 -32.35 23.23 -12.90
C ASP A 159 -30.85 23.53 -12.75
N GLU A 160 -30.47 24.38 -11.80
CA GLU A 160 -29.09 24.80 -11.57
C GLU A 160 -28.40 24.01 -10.44
N LEU A 161 -29.16 23.18 -9.71
CA LEU A 161 -28.60 22.21 -8.76
C LEU A 161 -27.90 21.08 -9.52
N ARG A 162 -26.63 20.86 -9.21
CA ARG A 162 -25.83 19.75 -9.73
C ARG A 162 -25.33 18.89 -8.57
N VAL A 163 -25.62 17.61 -8.67
CA VAL A 163 -25.09 16.57 -7.78
C VAL A 163 -24.46 15.50 -8.66
N GLU A 164 -23.18 15.26 -8.47
CA GLU A 164 -22.40 14.25 -9.16
C GLU A 164 -21.94 13.20 -8.16
N PHE A 165 -21.91 11.95 -8.61
CA PHE A 165 -21.40 10.82 -7.83
C PHE A 165 -20.19 10.23 -8.53
N GLY A 166 -19.03 10.34 -7.89
CA GLY A 166 -17.86 9.57 -8.26
C GLY A 166 -17.94 8.17 -7.64
N LEU A 167 -17.50 7.18 -8.41
CA LEU A 167 -17.52 5.78 -8.01
C LEU A 167 -16.11 5.22 -8.18
N LYS A 168 -15.56 4.65 -7.11
CA LYS A 168 -14.30 3.90 -7.14
C LYS A 168 -14.54 2.49 -6.62
N TRP A 169 -14.22 1.51 -7.44
CA TRP A 169 -14.37 0.09 -7.11
C TRP A 169 -13.00 -0.52 -6.85
N VAL A 170 -12.88 -1.34 -5.81
CA VAL A 170 -11.71 -2.17 -5.53
C VAL A 170 -12.15 -3.64 -5.57
N SER A 171 -11.54 -4.43 -6.46
CA SER A 171 -11.86 -5.85 -6.64
C SER A 171 -11.58 -6.70 -5.41
N ALA A 172 -12.34 -7.77 -5.19
CA ALA A 172 -12.12 -8.72 -4.09
C ALA A 172 -10.66 -9.23 -4.08
N PRO A 173 -10.08 -9.56 -2.92
CA PRO A 173 -8.84 -10.33 -2.87
C PRO A 173 -8.92 -11.57 -3.78
N SER A 174 -7.82 -11.91 -4.43
CA SER A 174 -7.74 -13.02 -5.41
C SER A 174 -8.18 -14.36 -4.83
N ASN A 175 -7.90 -14.61 -3.55
CA ASN A 175 -8.33 -15.81 -2.84
C ASN A 175 -9.82 -15.82 -2.43
N LYS A 176 -10.54 -14.70 -2.60
CA LYS A 176 -11.98 -14.56 -2.31
C LYS A 176 -12.82 -14.28 -3.56
N ALA A 177 -12.21 -14.04 -4.71
CA ALA A 177 -12.92 -13.67 -5.94
C ALA A 177 -13.76 -14.82 -6.54
N ALA A 178 -13.65 -16.04 -6.01
CA ALA A 178 -14.37 -17.23 -6.45
C ALA A 178 -15.19 -17.85 -5.31
N SER A 179 -16.38 -17.29 -5.08
CA SER A 179 -17.45 -17.97 -4.32
C SER A 179 -18.80 -17.64 -4.92
#